data_AF-A0AAW5ZLJ6-F1
#
_entry.id   AF-A0AAW5ZLJ6-F1
#
_cell.length_a   1.000
_cell.length_b   1.000
_cell.length_c   1.000
_cell.angle_alpha   90.00
_cell.angle_beta   90.00
_cell.angle_gamma   90.00
#
_symmetry.space_group_name_H-M   'P 1'
#
loop_
_entity.id
_entity.type
_entity.pdbx_description
1 polymer ?
#
loop_
_entity_poly.entity_id
_entity_poly.type
_entity_poly.pdbx_seq_one_letter_code
_entity_poly.pdbx_strand_id
1 'polypeptide(L)'
;MDADAPDSDSHAREPSALGRATPPDFDAAHFRRALSQFATGVTVVTTRSAGAPGQPPFVGVTASSFNSVSLEPPLVLWSLGTQANSFPLFHRGSHYVINVLATSQLDLCKRFATLKGDRFANVDYHLSPTGLPILAQSLAWFECHNRSRYDEGDHVIFVGEVERCGVSDPDGAPLVFHRGLFSTLASAGE
;
A
#
# COMPACT_ATOMS: atom_id res chain seq x y z
N MET A 1 51.17 -10.83 -1.40
CA MET A 1 51.31 -9.40 -1.76
C MET A 1 50.14 -9.07 -2.66
N ASP A 2 48.92 -9.16 -2.12
CA ASP A 2 48.26 -8.18 -1.24
C ASP A 2 47.77 -7.02 -2.12
N ALA A 3 46.52 -6.58 -2.15
CA ALA A 3 45.34 -6.75 -1.29
C ALA A 3 44.11 -6.60 -2.21
N ASP A 4 43.05 -7.38 -2.05
CA ASP A 4 41.86 -7.04 -1.25
C ASP A 4 41.36 -5.59 -1.44
N ALA A 5 40.24 -5.44 -2.14
CA ALA A 5 39.51 -4.17 -2.29
C ALA A 5 38.18 -4.30 -1.54
N PRO A 6 37.83 -3.32 -0.68
CA PRO A 6 36.84 -3.53 0.37
C PRO A 6 35.39 -3.39 -0.11
N ASP A 7 34.57 -4.16 0.59
CA ASP A 7 33.12 -4.14 0.74
C ASP A 7 32.56 -2.70 0.79
N SER A 8 31.67 -2.35 -0.14
CA SER A 8 31.00 -1.05 -0.15
C SER A 8 29.59 -1.15 0.45
N ASP A 9 29.57 -0.86 1.75
CA ASP A 9 28.58 -0.03 2.43
C ASP A 9 27.19 -0.63 2.69
N SER A 10 27.13 -1.56 3.64
CA SER A 10 25.93 -1.78 4.43
C SER A 10 25.74 -0.58 5.37
N HIS A 11 24.84 0.33 5.05
CA HIS A 11 24.35 1.32 6.00
C HIS A 11 23.51 0.65 7.10
N ALA A 12 24.18 -0.07 8.00
CA ALA A 12 23.63 -0.38 9.32
C ALA A 12 23.53 0.95 10.07
N ARG A 13 22.32 1.55 10.09
CA ARG A 13 22.06 2.77 10.85
C ARG A 13 22.44 2.53 12.31
N GLU A 14 23.34 3.36 12.84
CA GLU A 14 23.64 3.37 14.27
C GLU A 14 22.35 3.59 15.08
N PRO A 15 22.17 2.89 16.20
CA PRO A 15 21.00 3.08 17.04
C PRO A 15 20.93 4.53 17.55
N SER A 16 19.79 5.17 17.30
CA SER A 16 19.48 6.54 17.72
C SER A 16 19.87 6.81 19.17
N ALA A 17 20.49 7.97 19.44
CA ALA A 17 20.82 8.46 20.78
C ALA A 17 19.57 8.73 21.66
N LEU A 18 18.37 8.73 21.06
CA LEU A 18 17.10 8.70 21.79
C LEU A 18 16.91 7.26 22.28
N GLY A 19 16.91 7.07 23.60
CA GLY A 19 16.85 5.75 24.24
C GLY A 19 15.72 4.84 23.76
N ARG A 20 15.80 3.55 24.12
CA ARG A 20 14.83 2.54 23.70
C ARG A 20 13.45 2.80 24.30
N ALA A 21 12.39 2.49 23.55
CA ALA A 21 11.02 2.52 24.05
C ALA A 21 10.83 1.57 25.24
N THR A 22 9.98 1.97 26.19
CA THR A 22 9.50 1.10 27.26
C THR A 22 8.67 -0.05 26.67
N PRO A 23 8.73 -1.27 27.24
CA PRO A 23 7.87 -2.37 26.80
C PRO A 23 6.39 -2.00 26.88
N PRO A 24 5.55 -2.50 25.94
CA PRO A 24 4.12 -2.26 25.98
C PRO A 24 3.49 -2.90 27.23
N ASP A 25 2.55 -2.19 27.84
CA ASP A 25 1.71 -2.67 28.94
C ASP A 25 0.35 -3.23 28.45
N PHE A 26 0.22 -3.44 27.15
CA PHE A 26 -0.97 -3.94 26.45
C PHE A 26 -0.65 -5.15 25.57
N ASP A 27 -1.67 -5.97 25.30
CA ASP A 27 -1.57 -7.08 24.35
C ASP A 27 -1.87 -6.66 22.89
N ALA A 28 -1.57 -7.54 21.94
CA ALA A 28 -1.81 -7.29 20.52
C ALA A 28 -3.30 -7.10 20.17
N ALA A 29 -4.22 -7.71 20.93
CA ALA A 29 -5.64 -7.56 20.68
C ALA A 29 -6.13 -6.15 21.10
N HIS A 30 -5.66 -5.65 22.24
CA HIS A 30 -5.89 -4.29 22.70
C HIS A 30 -5.31 -3.27 21.73
N PHE A 31 -4.06 -3.47 21.30
CA PHE A 31 -3.43 -2.59 20.32
C PHE A 31 -4.22 -2.50 19.01
N ARG A 32 -4.64 -3.64 18.44
CA ARG A 32 -5.49 -3.66 17.24
C ARG A 32 -6.84 -2.98 17.44
N ARG A 33 -7.47 -3.15 18.61
CA ARG A 33 -8.72 -2.44 18.94
C ARG A 33 -8.51 -0.93 18.99
N ALA A 34 -7.42 -0.46 19.60
CA ALA A 34 -7.06 0.95 19.64
C ALA A 34 -6.82 1.51 18.23
N LEU A 35 -6.01 0.82 17.40
CA LEU A 35 -5.78 1.19 15.99
C LEU A 35 -7.10 1.28 15.21
N SER A 36 -8.03 0.36 15.46
CA SER A 36 -9.31 0.32 14.74
C SER A 36 -10.24 1.51 15.00
N GLN A 37 -9.93 2.37 15.98
CA GLN A 37 -10.64 3.63 16.20
C GLN A 37 -10.27 4.72 15.19
N PHE A 38 -9.12 4.59 14.51
CA PHE A 38 -8.76 5.50 13.44
C PHE A 38 -9.42 5.03 12.14
N ALA A 39 -10.46 5.75 11.72
CA ALA A 39 -11.13 5.48 10.45
C ALA A 39 -10.20 5.81 9.28
N THR A 40 -10.19 4.94 8.27
CA THR A 40 -9.32 5.08 7.09
C THR A 40 -10.14 4.91 5.82
N GLY A 41 -9.73 5.59 4.75
CA GLY A 41 -10.12 5.17 3.41
C GLY A 41 -9.47 3.82 3.06
N VAL A 42 -10.05 3.11 2.09
CA VAL A 42 -9.49 1.84 1.62
C VAL A 42 -8.85 2.02 0.25
N THR A 43 -7.68 1.43 0.06
CA THR A 43 -6.99 1.41 -1.23
C THR A 43 -6.74 -0.02 -1.70
N VAL A 44 -6.54 -0.17 -3.01
CA VAL A 44 -5.86 -1.34 -3.59
C VAL A 44 -4.58 -0.87 -4.26
N VAL A 45 -3.46 -1.42 -3.80
CA VAL A 45 -2.16 -1.17 -4.40
C VAL A 45 -1.88 -2.25 -5.44
N THR A 46 -1.59 -1.86 -6.67
CA THR A 46 -1.34 -2.77 -7.80
C THR A 46 0.09 -2.62 -8.31
N THR A 47 0.65 -3.71 -8.81
CA THR A 47 1.94 -3.71 -9.53
C THR A 47 1.99 -4.89 -10.50
N ARG A 48 3.09 -5.02 -11.24
CA ARG A 48 3.34 -6.17 -12.11
C ARG A 48 3.70 -7.41 -11.29
N SER A 49 3.21 -8.54 -11.76
CA SER A 49 3.74 -9.85 -11.37
C SER A 49 4.89 -10.22 -12.31
N ALA A 50 5.83 -11.04 -11.83
CA ALA A 50 6.86 -11.63 -12.68
C ALA A 50 6.27 -12.61 -13.73
N GLY A 51 5.01 -13.02 -13.56
CA GLY A 51 4.23 -13.82 -14.52
C GLY A 51 4.81 -15.22 -14.78
N ALA A 52 4.12 -16.26 -14.30
CA ALA A 52 4.23 -17.58 -14.92
C ALA A 52 3.27 -17.66 -16.11
N PRO A 53 3.54 -18.47 -17.16
CA PRO A 53 2.59 -18.68 -18.25
C PRO A 53 1.20 -19.06 -17.70
N GLY A 54 0.16 -18.32 -18.12
CA GLY A 54 -1.22 -18.55 -17.68
C GLY A 54 -1.62 -17.86 -16.37
N GLN A 55 -0.76 -17.07 -15.74
CA GLN A 55 -1.13 -16.20 -14.62
C GLN A 55 -1.33 -14.75 -15.07
N PRO A 56 -2.19 -13.97 -14.39
CA PRO A 56 -2.32 -12.55 -14.65
C PRO A 56 -0.95 -11.86 -14.49
N PRO A 57 -0.57 -10.94 -15.39
CA PRO A 57 0.70 -10.24 -15.29
C PRO A 57 0.72 -9.18 -14.16
N PHE A 58 -0.26 -9.21 -13.26
CA PHE A 58 -0.49 -8.21 -12.23
C PHE A 58 -0.78 -8.83 -10.87
N VAL A 59 -0.38 -8.11 -9.83
CA VAL A 59 -0.73 -8.41 -8.44
C VAL A 59 -1.34 -7.16 -7.81
N GLY A 60 -2.30 -7.35 -6.93
CA GLY A 60 -2.90 -6.30 -6.14
C GLY A 60 -3.08 -6.73 -4.70
N VAL A 61 -3.08 -5.76 -3.79
CA VAL A 61 -3.30 -5.94 -2.36
C VAL A 61 -4.17 -4.81 -1.80
N THR A 62 -5.18 -5.16 -1.02
CA THR A 62 -5.96 -4.17 -0.26
C THR A 62 -5.12 -3.62 0.90
N ALA A 63 -5.07 -2.30 1.03
CA ALA A 63 -4.36 -1.62 2.11
C ALA A 63 -5.18 -0.45 2.66
N SER A 64 -5.18 -0.31 3.98
CA SER A 64 -5.74 0.84 4.71
C SER A 64 -4.65 1.65 5.42
N SER A 65 -3.39 1.34 5.17
CA SER A 65 -2.21 2.02 5.74
C SER A 65 -1.72 3.19 4.89
N PHE A 66 -2.43 3.54 3.82
CA PHE A 66 -2.09 4.63 2.92
C PHE A 66 -2.22 5.99 3.61
N ASN A 67 -1.26 6.90 3.35
CA ASN A 67 -1.35 8.30 3.74
C ASN A 67 -0.47 9.21 2.85
N SER A 68 -0.76 10.52 2.84
CA SER A 68 0.12 11.53 2.22
C SER A 68 1.31 11.85 3.12
N VAL A 69 2.46 12.19 2.52
CA VAL A 69 3.70 12.52 3.23
C VAL A 69 4.19 13.93 2.92
N SER A 70 4.24 14.30 1.64
CA SER A 70 4.78 15.58 1.20
C SER A 70 4.08 16.06 -0.07
N LEU A 71 4.00 17.38 -0.23
CA LEU A 71 3.54 18.00 -1.48
C LEU A 71 4.69 18.28 -2.44
N GLU A 72 5.87 18.65 -1.94
CA GLU A 72 7.06 18.95 -2.76
C GLU A 72 8.33 18.35 -2.10
N PRO A 73 8.91 17.26 -2.67
CA PRO A 73 8.37 16.47 -3.78
C PRO A 73 7.06 15.76 -3.37
N PRO A 74 6.22 15.34 -4.33
CA PRO A 74 4.94 14.71 -4.03
C PRO A 74 5.15 13.27 -3.52
N LEU A 75 4.96 13.06 -2.22
CA LEU A 75 5.23 11.78 -1.56
C LEU A 75 3.98 11.24 -0.87
N VAL A 76 3.81 9.93 -0.98
CA VAL A 76 2.82 9.14 -0.25
C VAL A 76 3.50 7.96 0.43
N LEU A 77 2.84 7.35 1.41
CA LEU A 77 3.29 6.10 2.02
C LEU A 77 2.17 5.08 2.13
N TRP A 78 2.57 3.82 2.28
CA TRP A 78 1.73 2.73 2.72
C TRP A 78 2.61 1.62 3.32
N SER A 79 2.02 0.67 4.02
CA SER A 79 2.75 -0.43 4.67
C SER A 79 2.23 -1.79 4.24
N LEU A 80 3.13 -2.75 4.01
CA LEU A 80 2.81 -4.13 3.66
C LEU A 80 3.52 -5.12 4.59
N GLY A 81 2.76 -6.08 5.11
CA GLY A 81 3.31 -7.13 5.97
C GLY A 81 4.28 -8.02 5.20
N THR A 82 5.42 -8.32 5.82
CA THR A 82 6.50 -9.13 5.21
C THR A 82 6.07 -10.56 4.88
N GLN A 83 5.01 -11.05 5.55
CA GLN A 83 4.43 -12.38 5.33
C GLN A 83 3.43 -12.44 4.16
N ALA A 84 3.12 -11.31 3.50
CA ALA A 84 2.21 -11.30 2.37
C ALA A 84 2.85 -11.98 1.14
N ASN A 85 2.10 -12.84 0.44
CA ASN A 85 2.59 -13.49 -0.79
C ASN A 85 3.02 -12.48 -1.88
N SER A 86 2.44 -11.29 -1.89
CA SER A 86 2.78 -10.20 -2.80
C SER A 86 4.01 -9.39 -2.38
N PHE A 87 4.51 -9.58 -1.14
CA PHE A 87 5.60 -8.78 -0.59
C PHE A 87 6.85 -8.75 -1.49
N PRO A 88 7.37 -9.89 -2.01
CA PRO A 88 8.56 -9.86 -2.85
C PRO A 88 8.39 -9.03 -4.13
N LEU A 89 7.16 -8.96 -4.67
CA LEU A 89 6.85 -8.22 -5.89
C LEU A 89 6.87 -6.70 -5.65
N PHE A 90 6.27 -6.24 -4.56
CA PHE A 90 6.32 -4.82 -4.18
C PHE A 90 7.70 -4.41 -3.68
N HIS A 91 8.38 -5.26 -2.92
CA HIS A 91 9.69 -4.97 -2.38
C HIS A 91 10.74 -4.82 -3.49
N ARG A 92 10.73 -5.66 -4.53
CA ARG A 92 11.66 -5.56 -5.66
C ARG A 92 11.16 -4.67 -6.80
N GLY A 93 9.86 -4.41 -6.84
CA GLY A 93 9.22 -3.61 -7.88
C GLY A 93 9.65 -2.15 -7.85
N SER A 94 9.88 -1.58 -9.03
CA SER A 94 10.25 -0.17 -9.19
C SER A 94 9.04 0.76 -9.10
N HIS A 95 7.84 0.29 -9.45
CA HIS A 95 6.63 1.11 -9.49
C HIS A 95 5.41 0.35 -8.98
N TYR A 96 4.43 1.10 -8.50
CA TYR A 96 3.11 0.61 -8.13
C TYR A 96 2.06 1.71 -8.33
N VAL A 97 0.79 1.32 -8.40
CA VAL A 97 -0.34 2.25 -8.43
C VAL A 97 -1.18 2.08 -7.17
N ILE A 98 -1.48 3.18 -6.48
CA ILE A 98 -2.43 3.21 -5.37
C ILE A 98 -3.79 3.61 -5.94
N ASN A 99 -4.82 2.79 -5.75
CA ASN A 99 -6.19 3.04 -6.20
C ASN A 99 -7.08 3.27 -4.98
N VAL A 100 -7.64 4.47 -4.83
CA VAL A 100 -8.54 4.83 -3.72
C VAL A 100 -9.96 4.34 -4.06
N LEU A 101 -10.53 3.50 -3.19
CA LEU A 101 -11.76 2.79 -3.52
C LEU A 101 -13.03 3.57 -3.19
N ALA A 102 -14.00 3.46 -4.08
CA ALA A 102 -15.39 3.86 -3.84
C ALA A 102 -16.14 2.79 -3.03
N THR A 103 -17.24 3.20 -2.37
CA THR A 103 -18.12 2.31 -1.59
C THR A 103 -18.67 1.15 -2.42
N SER A 104 -18.97 1.42 -3.70
CA SER A 104 -19.42 0.42 -4.68
C SER A 104 -18.40 -0.69 -4.95
N GLN A 105 -17.13 -0.48 -4.58
CA GLN A 105 -16.03 -1.42 -4.80
C GLN A 105 -15.74 -2.31 -3.57
N LEU A 106 -16.69 -2.47 -2.64
CA LEU A 106 -16.54 -3.34 -1.46
C LEU A 106 -16.15 -4.79 -1.82
N ASP A 107 -16.74 -5.36 -2.87
CA ASP A 107 -16.43 -6.72 -3.29
C ASP A 107 -15.02 -6.84 -3.89
N LEU A 108 -14.58 -5.80 -4.62
CA LEU A 108 -13.22 -5.68 -5.12
C LEU A 108 -12.22 -5.56 -3.96
N CYS A 109 -12.51 -4.72 -2.96
CA CYS A 109 -11.74 -4.61 -1.72
C CYS A 109 -11.56 -5.97 -1.05
N LYS A 110 -12.66 -6.71 -0.82
CA LYS A 110 -12.62 -8.04 -0.19
C LYS A 110 -11.80 -9.02 -1.02
N ARG A 111 -11.97 -9.01 -2.35
CA ARG A 111 -11.22 -9.86 -3.27
C ARG A 111 -9.71 -9.64 -3.14
N PHE A 112 -9.26 -8.38 -3.19
CA PHE A 112 -7.85 -7.99 -3.07
C PHE A 112 -7.25 -8.17 -1.67
N ALA A 113 -8.07 -8.46 -0.65
CA ALA A 113 -7.63 -8.85 0.68
C ALA A 113 -7.42 -10.36 0.86
N THR A 114 -7.82 -11.20 -0.12
CA THR A 114 -7.68 -12.67 -0.03
C THR A 114 -6.33 -13.17 -0.55
N LEU A 115 -5.90 -14.33 -0.03
CA LEU A 115 -4.63 -14.98 -0.42
C LEU A 115 -4.74 -15.88 -1.67
N LYS A 116 -5.95 -16.21 -2.14
CA LYS A 116 -6.18 -17.27 -3.15
C LYS A 116 -6.94 -16.73 -4.35
N GLY A 117 -6.74 -17.39 -5.49
CA GLY A 117 -7.47 -17.15 -6.73
C GLY A 117 -6.85 -16.06 -7.61
N ASP A 118 -7.33 -16.00 -8.85
CA ASP A 118 -7.04 -14.89 -9.75
C ASP A 118 -7.85 -13.68 -9.31
N ARG A 119 -7.18 -12.73 -8.65
CA ARG A 119 -7.81 -11.51 -8.13
C ARG A 119 -8.15 -10.50 -9.21
N PHE A 120 -7.56 -10.62 -10.39
CA PHE A 120 -7.83 -9.76 -11.55
C PHE A 120 -8.85 -10.34 -12.52
N ALA A 121 -9.30 -11.58 -12.32
CA ALA A 121 -10.37 -12.17 -13.12
C ALA A 121 -11.62 -11.27 -13.10
N ASN A 122 -12.07 -10.85 -14.28
CA ASN A 122 -13.22 -9.95 -14.47
C ASN A 122 -13.12 -8.65 -13.65
N VAL A 123 -11.91 -8.10 -13.51
CA VAL A 123 -11.68 -6.76 -12.96
C VAL A 123 -11.41 -5.82 -14.11
N ASP A 124 -12.19 -4.75 -14.21
CA ASP A 124 -11.95 -3.69 -15.19
C ASP A 124 -10.82 -2.77 -14.72
N TYR A 125 -9.83 -2.58 -15.58
CA TYR A 125 -8.71 -1.67 -15.36
C TYR A 125 -8.22 -1.13 -16.71
N HIS A 126 -7.55 0.01 -16.66
CA HIS A 126 -6.71 0.49 -17.74
C HIS A 126 -5.26 0.50 -17.28
N LEU A 127 -4.34 0.60 -18.23
CA LEU A 127 -2.91 0.62 -17.92
C LEU A 127 -2.43 2.05 -17.79
N SER A 128 -1.66 2.32 -16.73
CA SER A 128 -0.88 3.53 -16.60
C SER A 128 0.18 3.61 -17.70
N PRO A 129 0.82 4.77 -17.91
CA PRO A 129 1.94 4.92 -18.83
C PRO A 129 3.13 3.97 -18.56
N THR A 130 3.40 3.58 -17.31
CA THR A 130 4.39 2.51 -17.01
C THR A 130 3.84 1.09 -17.15
N GLY A 131 2.57 0.97 -17.58
CA GLY A 131 1.87 -0.28 -17.84
C GLY A 131 1.49 -1.03 -16.57
N LEU A 132 1.02 -0.30 -15.56
CA LEU A 132 0.49 -0.84 -14.30
C LEU A 132 -1.04 -0.67 -14.23
N PRO A 133 -1.78 -1.55 -13.53
CA PRO A 133 -3.24 -1.45 -13.50
C PRO A 133 -3.74 -0.26 -12.69
N ILE A 134 -4.49 0.62 -13.34
CA ILE A 134 -5.36 1.61 -12.70
C ILE A 134 -6.78 1.04 -12.73
N LEU A 135 -7.35 0.77 -11.56
CA LEU A 135 -8.64 0.13 -11.41
C LEU A 135 -9.76 1.08 -11.82
N ALA A 136 -10.67 0.59 -12.67
CA ALA A 136 -11.85 1.36 -13.06
C ALA A 136 -12.71 1.68 -11.82
N GLN A 137 -13.40 2.82 -11.86
CA GLN A 137 -14.31 3.29 -10.80
C GLN A 137 -13.64 3.55 -9.44
N SER A 138 -12.30 3.56 -9.37
CA SER A 138 -11.60 4.12 -8.21
C SER A 138 -11.78 5.63 -8.16
N LEU A 139 -11.96 6.19 -6.97
CA LEU A 139 -12.18 7.63 -6.78
C LEU A 139 -10.98 8.44 -7.25
N ALA A 140 -9.79 7.95 -6.92
CA ALA A 140 -8.51 8.55 -7.29
C ALA A 140 -7.44 7.47 -7.45
N TRP A 141 -6.36 7.82 -8.14
CA TRP A 141 -5.21 6.94 -8.30
C TRP A 141 -3.88 7.71 -8.28
N PHE A 142 -2.82 7.03 -7.86
CA PHE A 142 -1.46 7.56 -7.78
C PHE A 142 -0.47 6.53 -8.35
N GLU A 143 0.14 6.84 -9.48
CA GLU A 143 1.26 6.07 -10.03
C GLU A 143 2.56 6.54 -9.35
N CYS A 144 3.22 5.62 -8.66
CA CYS A 144 4.34 5.93 -7.79
C CYS A 144 5.60 5.20 -8.23
N HIS A 145 6.72 5.92 -8.25
CA HIS A 145 8.05 5.34 -8.17
C HIS A 145 8.33 4.91 -6.73
N ASN A 146 8.87 3.70 -6.54
CA ASN A 146 9.16 3.12 -5.24
C ASN A 146 10.49 3.65 -4.67
N ARG A 147 10.43 4.88 -4.16
CA ARG A 147 11.56 5.73 -3.73
C ARG A 147 12.32 5.18 -2.54
N SER A 148 11.63 4.77 -1.47
CA SER A 148 12.29 4.29 -0.24
C SER A 148 11.48 3.20 0.45
N ARG A 149 12.18 2.32 1.16
CA ARG A 149 11.63 1.18 1.90
C ARG A 149 12.26 1.15 3.28
N TYR A 150 11.42 1.05 4.32
CA TYR A 150 11.88 0.99 5.71
C TYR A 150 11.32 -0.27 6.37
N ASP A 151 12.21 -1.15 6.82
CA ASP A 151 11.83 -2.35 7.58
C ASP A 151 11.48 -1.94 9.01
N GLU A 152 10.20 -2.02 9.37
CA GLU A 152 9.69 -1.51 10.65
C GLU A 152 8.76 -2.55 11.29
N GLY A 153 9.36 -3.45 12.09
CA GLY A 153 8.65 -4.53 12.77
C GLY A 153 8.26 -5.65 11.79
N ASP A 154 6.97 -5.98 11.72
CA ASP A 154 6.44 -7.03 10.84
C ASP A 154 6.02 -6.50 9.45
N HIS A 155 6.20 -5.20 9.19
CA HIS A 155 5.86 -4.53 7.94
C HIS A 155 7.07 -3.79 7.33
N VAL A 156 6.98 -3.54 6.03
CA VAL A 156 7.82 -2.55 5.34
C VAL A 156 6.97 -1.33 5.01
N ILE A 157 7.48 -0.16 5.36
CA ILE A 157 6.92 1.13 4.94
C ILE A 157 7.49 1.45 3.57
N PHE A 158 6.61 1.56 2.58
CA PHE A 158 6.92 2.01 1.24
C PHE A 158 6.64 3.51 1.15
N VAL A 159 7.66 4.29 0.79
CA VAL A 159 7.50 5.70 0.42
C VAL A 159 7.55 5.79 -1.10
N GLY A 160 6.44 6.24 -1.67
CA GLY A 160 6.27 6.42 -3.10
C GLY A 160 6.42 7.87 -3.49
N GLU A 161 7.22 8.13 -4.52
CA GLU A 161 7.22 9.41 -5.21
C GLU A 161 6.19 9.38 -6.33
N VAL A 162 5.20 10.28 -6.25
CA VAL A 162 4.06 10.29 -7.16
C VAL A 162 4.51 10.93 -8.47
N GLU A 163 4.57 10.12 -9.53
CA GLU A 163 4.91 10.61 -10.87
C GLU A 163 3.66 11.10 -11.60
N ARG A 164 2.51 10.48 -11.33
CA ARG A 164 1.21 10.85 -11.92
C ARG A 164 0.08 10.54 -10.94
N CYS A 165 -0.98 11.33 -10.98
CA CYS A 165 -2.20 11.06 -10.25
C CYS A 165 -3.43 11.54 -11.01
N GLY A 166 -4.59 11.03 -10.63
CA GLY A 166 -5.87 11.47 -11.18
C GLY A 166 -7.01 11.29 -10.20
N VAL A 167 -8.07 12.08 -10.41
CA VAL A 167 -9.37 11.91 -9.77
C VAL A 167 -10.32 11.41 -10.85
N SER A 168 -10.92 10.24 -10.64
CA SER A 168 -11.82 9.63 -11.62
C SER A 168 -13.30 9.88 -11.30
N ASP A 169 -13.63 9.98 -10.01
CA ASP A 169 -15.00 10.21 -9.54
C ASP A 169 -14.96 11.12 -8.29
N PRO A 170 -15.01 12.46 -8.47
CA PRO A 170 -14.88 13.40 -7.35
C PRO A 170 -16.08 13.39 -6.39
N ASP A 171 -17.25 12.94 -6.86
CA ASP A 171 -18.50 12.92 -6.10
C ASP A 171 -18.81 11.52 -5.53
N GLY A 172 -17.98 10.52 -5.84
CA GLY A 172 -18.16 9.14 -5.42
C GLY A 172 -17.98 8.96 -3.91
N ALA A 173 -18.89 8.21 -3.28
CA ALA A 173 -18.85 7.97 -1.85
C ALA A 173 -17.67 7.04 -1.48
N PRO A 174 -16.75 7.42 -0.58
CA PRO A 174 -15.55 6.64 -0.28
C PRO A 174 -15.85 5.38 0.51
N LEU A 175 -15.12 4.30 0.20
CA LEU A 175 -15.10 3.12 1.05
C LEU A 175 -14.24 3.40 2.29
N VAL A 176 -14.87 3.32 3.46
CA VAL A 176 -14.24 3.54 4.76
C VAL A 176 -14.11 2.23 5.51
N PHE A 177 -12.98 2.03 6.17
CA PHE A 177 -12.75 0.93 7.10
C PHE A 177 -12.55 1.48 8.51
N HIS A 178 -13.41 1.06 9.44
CA HIS A 178 -13.39 1.50 10.83
C HIS A 178 -13.91 0.37 11.73
N ARG A 179 -13.21 0.09 12.84
CA ARG A 179 -13.59 -0.96 13.81
C ARG A 179 -13.82 -2.36 13.22
N GLY A 180 -13.09 -2.69 12.14
CA GLY A 180 -13.26 -3.98 11.45
C GLY A 180 -14.47 -4.05 10.51
N LEU A 181 -15.16 -2.93 10.30
CA LEU A 181 -16.37 -2.83 9.47
C LEU A 181 -16.13 -1.89 8.29
N PHE A 182 -16.83 -2.19 7.19
CA PHE A 182 -16.88 -1.32 6.03
C PHE A 182 -18.08 -0.38 6.12
N SER A 183 -17.85 0.89 5.86
CA SER A 183 -18.86 1.94 5.85
C SER A 183 -18.61 2.92 4.71
N THR A 184 -19.48 3.92 4.60
CA THR A 184 -19.25 5.10 3.78
C THR A 184 -19.37 6.34 4.63
N LEU A 185 -19.02 7.50 4.08
CA LEU A 185 -19.21 8.78 4.75
C LEU A 185 -20.61 9.32 4.46
N ALA A 186 -21.23 9.87 5.50
CA ALA A 186 -22.30 10.85 5.34
C ALA A 186 -21.67 12.22 5.59
N SER A 187 -22.16 13.26 4.92
CA SER A 187 -21.77 14.62 5.24
C SER A 187 -22.11 14.88 6.71
N ALA A 188 -21.08 15.14 7.52
CA ALA A 188 -21.31 15.93 8.72
C ALA A 188 -21.75 17.29 8.19
N GLY A 189 -22.99 17.70 8.45
CA GLY A 189 -23.57 18.93 7.91
C GLY A 189 -22.64 20.14 8.09
N GLU A 190 -22.89 21.18 7.29
CA GLU A 190 -22.14 22.45 7.37
C GLU A 190 -22.27 23.14 8.74
#